data_AF-A0A809T1N0-F1
#
_entry.id   AF-A0A809T1N0-F1
#
_cell.length_a   1.000
_cell.length_b   1.000
_cell.length_c   1.000
_cell.angle_alpha   90.00
_cell.angle_beta   90.00
_cell.angle_gamma   90.00
#
_symmetry.space_group_name_H-M   'P 1'
#
loop_
_entity.id
_entity.type
_entity.pdbx_description
1 polymer ?
#
loop_
_entity_poly.entity_id
_entity_poly.type
_entity_poly.pdbx_seq_one_letter_code
_entity_poly.pdbx_strand_id
1 'polypeptide(L)' 'MAGLNKEKKTINKTNSARFPAPPFQQQQQPFPGLAGKMQPRPDHGEDSYQGSGRLNGRKVLITALLQIVGGDKLIIPFC' A
#
# COMPACT_ATOMS: atom_id res chain seq x y z
N MET A 1 -17.21 47.52 -2.29
CA MET A 1 -17.12 46.22 -3.00
C MET A 1 -15.73 45.62 -2.79
N ALA A 2 -15.60 44.52 -2.05
CA ALA A 2 -14.35 43.76 -2.00
C ALA A 2 -14.67 42.26 -1.84
N GLY A 3 -14.52 41.55 -2.96
CA GLY A 3 -14.00 40.18 -3.04
C GLY A 3 -14.76 39.07 -2.32
N LEU A 4 -15.68 38.44 -3.05
CA LEU A 4 -15.93 37.00 -2.97
C LEU A 4 -14.60 36.21 -3.15
N ASN A 5 -14.60 34.96 -2.67
CA ASN A 5 -13.62 33.86 -2.94
C ASN A 5 -12.70 33.47 -1.76
N LYS A 6 -13.30 32.91 -0.70
CA LYS A 6 -12.61 31.97 0.20
C LYS A 6 -13.17 30.55 0.09
N GLU A 7 -13.56 30.15 -1.11
CA GLU A 7 -13.86 28.74 -1.39
C GLU A 7 -12.65 28.11 -2.11
N LYS A 8 -12.29 26.90 -1.68
CA LYS A 8 -11.39 25.94 -2.35
C LYS A 8 -9.88 26.11 -2.15
N LYS A 9 -9.40 25.90 -0.92
CA LYS A 9 -8.01 25.49 -0.65
C LYS A 9 -8.07 24.54 0.55
N THR A 10 -8.19 23.23 0.39
CA THR A 10 -7.15 22.33 -0.12
C THR A 10 -7.76 21.05 -0.67
N ILE A 11 -7.85 20.99 -1.99
CA ILE A 11 -8.09 19.76 -2.76
C ILE A 11 -6.71 19.10 -2.91
N ASN A 12 -6.61 17.79 -2.64
CA ASN A 12 -5.41 16.92 -2.80
C ASN A 12 -4.28 17.07 -1.77
N LYS A 13 -4.49 16.55 -0.55
CA LYS A 13 -3.37 16.12 0.30
C LYS A 13 -2.85 14.79 -0.26
N THR A 14 -1.70 14.80 -0.94
CA THR A 14 -1.07 13.57 -1.43
C THR A 14 -0.63 12.71 -0.25
N ASN A 15 -0.97 11.42 -0.27
CA ASN A 15 -0.71 10.47 0.82
C ASN A 15 0.79 10.06 0.92
N SER A 16 1.67 10.77 0.20
CA SER A 16 3.10 10.45 0.02
C SER A 16 3.90 10.48 1.32
N ALA A 17 3.41 11.14 2.37
CA ALA A 17 4.06 11.14 3.68
C ALA A 17 3.78 9.87 4.51
N ARG A 18 2.81 9.03 4.12
CA ARG A 18 2.42 7.84 4.88
C ARG A 18 3.14 6.56 4.46
N PHE A 19 3.82 6.57 3.31
CA PHE A 19 4.51 5.40 2.77
C PHE A 19 5.98 5.72 2.48
N PRO A 20 6.87 4.72 2.58
CA PRO A 20 8.28 4.89 2.22
C PRO A 20 8.45 5.38 0.78
N ALA A 21 9.26 6.42 0.59
CA ALA A 21 9.60 6.95 -0.72
C ALA A 21 10.92 6.35 -1.22
N PRO A 22 11.12 6.22 -2.54
CA PRO A 22 12.41 5.82 -3.11
C PRO A 22 13.52 6.82 -2.72
N PRO A 23 14.79 6.38 -2.66
CA PRO A 23 15.33 5.13 -3.22
C PRO A 23 15.26 3.94 -2.25
N PHE A 24 14.89 2.78 -2.79
CA PHE A 24 14.86 1.52 -2.03
C PHE A 24 16.14 0.72 -2.23
N GLN A 25 16.49 -0.12 -1.24
CA GLN A 25 17.62 -1.02 -1.37
C GLN A 25 17.34 -2.10 -2.42
N GLN A 26 18.37 -2.39 -3.21
CA GLN A 26 18.38 -3.47 -4.16
C GLN A 26 18.33 -4.80 -3.41
N GLN A 27 17.20 -5.51 -3.48
CA GLN A 27 16.99 -6.80 -2.86
C GLN A 27 16.53 -7.82 -3.91
N GLN A 28 17.16 -9.00 -3.93
CA GLN A 28 16.82 -10.10 -4.82
C GLN A 28 16.33 -11.28 -4.00
N GLN A 29 15.29 -11.97 -4.48
CA GLN A 29 14.80 -13.20 -3.86
C GLN A 29 14.43 -14.22 -4.95
N PRO A 30 14.73 -15.51 -4.75
CA PRO A 30 14.29 -16.57 -5.66
C PRO A 30 12.76 -16.70 -5.59
N PHE A 31 12.13 -17.06 -6.71
CA PHE A 31 10.68 -17.28 -6.74
C PHE A 31 10.28 -18.56 -5.95
N PRO A 32 9.19 -18.52 -5.16
CA PRO A 32 8.40 -17.36 -4.77
C PRO A 32 9.10 -16.52 -3.71
N GLY A 33 9.24 -15.21 -3.95
CA GLY A 33 9.81 -14.31 -2.96
C GLY A 33 8.88 -14.15 -1.76
N LEU A 34 9.45 -13.95 -0.58
CA LEU A 34 8.71 -13.75 0.66
C LEU A 34 8.76 -12.29 1.05
N ALA A 35 7.58 -11.70 1.17
CA ALA A 35 7.50 -10.28 1.42
C ALA A 35 7.85 -9.87 2.87
N GLY A 36 7.84 -10.83 3.81
CA GLY A 36 8.41 -10.64 5.15
C GLY A 36 9.93 -10.45 5.16
N LYS A 37 10.63 -10.84 4.07
CA LYS A 37 12.07 -10.62 3.90
C LYS A 37 12.39 -9.31 3.18
N MET A 38 11.38 -8.50 2.85
CA MET A 38 11.58 -7.23 2.16
C MET A 38 11.95 -6.08 3.11
N GLN A 39 12.71 -5.11 2.60
CA GLN A 39 13.05 -3.88 3.29
C GLN A 39 12.70 -2.65 2.44
N PRO A 40 11.83 -1.75 2.93
CA PRO A 40 10.96 -1.91 4.11
C PRO A 40 9.91 -3.02 3.91
N ARG A 41 9.36 -3.52 5.02
CA ARG A 41 8.26 -4.50 5.00
C ARG A 41 7.02 -3.86 4.38
N PRO A 42 6.36 -4.48 3.39
CA PRO A 42 5.11 -3.96 2.84
C PRO A 42 4.00 -3.90 3.90
N ASP A 43 3.20 -2.84 3.89
CA ASP A 43 2.04 -2.66 4.75
C ASP A 43 0.75 -3.00 3.98
N HIS A 44 0.02 -4.05 4.40
CA HIS A 44 -1.27 -4.45 3.78
C HIS A 44 -2.48 -3.84 4.48
N GLY A 45 -2.26 -2.86 5.35
CA GLY A 45 -3.28 -2.34 6.24
C GLY A 45 -3.65 -3.32 7.35
N GLU A 46 -2.69 -4.13 7.79
CA GLU A 46 -2.89 -5.11 8.88
C GLU A 46 -3.37 -4.42 10.16
N ASP A 47 -2.81 -3.26 10.47
CA ASP A 47 -3.20 -2.43 11.62
C ASP A 47 -4.10 -1.24 11.25
N SER A 48 -4.09 -0.81 9.98
CA SER A 48 -4.79 0.41 9.54
C SER A 48 -6.15 0.15 8.88
N TYR A 49 -6.43 -1.08 8.42
CA TYR A 49 -7.71 -1.39 7.78
C TYR A 49 -8.84 -1.44 8.80
N GLN A 50 -9.81 -0.54 8.65
CA GLN A 50 -11.05 -0.52 9.41
C GLN A 50 -12.21 -0.97 8.52
N GLY A 51 -12.87 -2.08 8.90
CA GLY A 51 -14.00 -2.62 8.17
C GLY A 51 -15.21 -1.67 8.17
N SER A 52 -15.82 -1.47 6.99
CA SER A 52 -17.03 -0.64 6.80
C SER A 52 -18.29 -1.48 6.54
N GLY A 53 -18.29 -2.77 6.91
CA GLY A 53 -19.44 -3.66 6.78
C GLY A 53 -19.84 -4.02 5.34
N ARG A 54 -19.03 -3.64 4.33
CA ARG A 54 -19.35 -3.80 2.89
C ARG A 54 -19.48 -5.26 2.42
N LEU A 55 -19.01 -6.21 3.22
CA LEU A 55 -19.07 -7.65 2.93
C LEU A 55 -20.02 -8.41 3.87
N ASN A 56 -20.84 -7.73 4.67
CA ASN A 56 -21.80 -8.39 5.55
C ASN A 56 -22.72 -9.34 4.76
N GLY A 57 -22.84 -10.58 5.22
CA GLY A 57 -23.67 -11.62 4.59
C GLY A 57 -23.05 -12.31 3.36
N ARG A 58 -21.81 -11.97 2.97
CA ARG A 58 -21.14 -12.61 1.83
C ARG A 58 -20.18 -13.71 2.30
N LYS A 59 -20.16 -14.83 1.59
CA LYS A 59 -19.14 -15.89 1.75
C LYS A 59 -18.03 -15.63 0.74
N VAL A 60 -16.79 -15.51 1.21
CA VAL A 60 -15.62 -15.24 0.38
C VAL A 60 -14.64 -16.39 0.52
N LEU A 61 -14.16 -16.91 -0.61
CA LEU A 61 -13.01 -17.82 -0.67
C LEU A 61 -11.78 -17.00 -1.06
N ILE A 62 -10.79 -16.96 -0.17
CA ILE A 62 -9.51 -16.30 -0.44
C ILE A 62 -8.50 -17.41 -0.77
N THR A 63 -8.09 -17.49 -2.04
CA THR A 63 -7.21 -18.55 -2.54
C THR A 63 -5.73 -18.28 -2.26
N ALA A 64 -5.35 -17.04 -2.00
CA ALA A 64 -3.97 -16.62 -1.74
C ALA A 64 -3.91 -15.66 -0.54
N LEU A 65 -3.58 -16.20 0.63
CA LEU A 65 -3.22 -15.44 1.84
C LEU A 65 -1.70 -15.34 2.05
N LEU A 66 -0.92 -16.08 1.26
CA LEU A 66 0.53 -16.06 1.34
C LEU A 66 1.06 -14.87 0.53
N GLN A 67 1.77 -13.99 1.23
CA GLN A 67 2.35 -12.79 0.63
C GLN A 67 3.60 -13.15 -0.19
N ILE A 68 3.38 -13.43 -1.46
CA ILE A 68 4.42 -13.74 -2.45
C ILE A 68 4.78 -12.46 -3.21
N VAL A 69 6.07 -12.17 -3.32
CA VAL A 69 6.60 -11.14 -4.22
C VAL A 69 7.22 -11.81 -5.44
N GLY A 70 6.97 -11.25 -6.63
CA GLY A 70 7.45 -11.80 -7.90
C GLY A 70 8.99 -11.94 -7.91
N GLY A 71 9.49 -13.08 -8.38
CA GLY A 71 10.89 -13.48 -8.30
C GLY A 71 11.68 -13.24 -9.59
N ASP A 72 13.01 -13.32 -9.44
CA ASP A 72 14.11 -13.16 -10.42
C ASP A 72 14.37 -11.76 -10.99
N LYS A 73 13.62 -10.76 -10.53
CA LYS A 73 13.92 -9.34 -10.77
C LYS A 73 14.20 -8.65 -9.44
N LEU A 74 14.96 -7.56 -9.51
CA LEU A 74 15.13 -6.62 -8.40
C LEU A 74 13.75 -6.30 -7.81
N ILE A 75 13.50 -6.75 -6.58
CA ILE A 75 12.21 -6.52 -5.91
C ILE A 75 12.28 -5.10 -5.37
N ILE A 76 11.70 -4.16 -6.12
CA ILE A 76 11.47 -2.81 -5.62
C ILE A 76 10.17 -2.87 -4.81
N PRO A 77 10.17 -2.42 -3.55
CA PRO A 77 8.93 -2.36 -2.76
C PRO A 77 7.94 -1.45 -3.49
N PHE A 78 6.79 -2.03 -3.83
CA PHE A 78 5.67 -1.27 -4.37
C PHE A 78 5.08 -0.41 -3.24
N CYS A 79 5.03 0.89 -3.48
CA CYS A 79 4.32 1.88 -2.67
C CYS A 79 2.82 1.88 -3.02
#